data_AF-A0A2S7WEJ0-F1
#
_entry.id   AF-A0A2S7WEJ0-F1
#
_cell.length_a   1.000
_cell.length_b   1.000
_cell.length_c   1.000
_cell.angle_alpha   90.00
_cell.angle_beta   90.00
_cell.angle_gamma   90.00
#
_symmetry.space_group_name_H-M   'P 1'
#
loop_
_entity.id
_entity.type
_entity.pdbx_description
1 polymer ?
#
loop_
_entity_poly.entity_id
_entity_poly.type
_entity_poly.pdbx_seq_one_letter_code
_entity_poly.pdbx_strand_id
1 'polypeptide(L)'
;MENIFKYYQFSDFFKDTSGTFSSNEISFTELNETHFLIFEKTATTYNLYVARFKNKKEIGKIAPEIIEVLVTNYDKSIPEHRMALKQYFAE
;
A
#
# COMPACT_ATOMS: atom_id res chain seq x y z
N MET A 1 -7.53 4.33 11.06
CA MET A 1 -6.56 4.25 9.94
C MET A 1 -6.36 5.60 9.25
N GLU A 2 -7.40 6.44 9.14
CA GLU A 2 -7.32 7.75 8.46
C GLU A 2 -6.11 8.64 8.82
N ASN A 3 -5.72 8.72 10.09
CA ASN A 3 -4.55 9.54 10.48
C ASN A 3 -3.24 9.03 9.88
N ILE A 4 -3.09 7.72 9.69
CA ILE A 4 -1.90 7.14 9.05
C ILE A 4 -1.91 7.47 7.56
N PHE A 5 -3.05 7.27 6.89
CA PHE A 5 -3.16 7.56 5.45
C PHE A 5 -2.90 9.03 5.15
N LYS A 6 -3.47 9.94 5.95
CA LYS A 6 -3.20 11.38 5.82
C LYS A 6 -1.73 11.73 6.09
N TYR A 7 -1.15 11.19 7.16
CA TYR A 7 0.22 11.48 7.54
C TYR A 7 1.24 11.03 6.49
N TYR A 8 1.06 9.83 5.92
CA TYR A 8 1.94 9.27 4.88
C TYR A 8 1.47 9.55 3.45
N GLN A 9 0.56 10.51 3.28
CA GLN A 9 0.07 10.98 1.97
C GLN A 9 -0.44 9.86 1.04
N PHE A 10 -1.14 8.89 1.61
CA PHE A 10 -1.84 7.87 0.83
C PHE A 10 -2.98 8.49 0.01
N SER A 11 -3.17 7.96 -1.20
CA SER A 11 -4.26 8.32 -2.08
C SER A 11 -5.62 7.96 -1.47
N ASP A 12 -6.70 8.49 -2.05
CA ASP A 12 -8.02 7.92 -1.80
C ASP A 12 -8.06 6.45 -2.20
N PHE A 13 -8.97 5.69 -1.59
CA PHE A 13 -9.20 4.31 -1.96
C PHE A 13 -9.91 4.23 -3.31
N PHE A 14 -9.42 3.36 -4.18
CA PHE A 14 -10.04 3.04 -5.46
C PHE A 14 -9.97 1.55 -5.72
N LYS A 15 -10.85 1.05 -6.59
CA LYS A 15 -10.92 -0.38 -6.87
C LYS A 15 -9.74 -0.84 -7.72
N ASP A 16 -9.08 -1.92 -7.30
CA ASP A 16 -8.11 -2.63 -8.12
C ASP A 16 -8.81 -3.36 -9.28
N THR A 17 -8.36 -3.07 -10.50
CA THR A 17 -8.74 -3.81 -11.71
C THR A 17 -7.58 -4.61 -12.29
N SER A 18 -6.39 -4.59 -11.67
CA SER A 18 -5.25 -5.41 -12.10
C SER A 18 -5.42 -6.89 -11.74
N GLY A 19 -6.22 -7.18 -10.70
CA GLY A 19 -6.37 -8.53 -10.14
C GLY A 19 -5.28 -8.91 -9.13
N THR A 20 -4.26 -8.06 -8.96
CA THR A 20 -3.14 -8.31 -8.03
C THR A 20 -3.60 -8.29 -6.57
N PHE A 21 -4.53 -7.39 -6.24
CA PHE A 21 -5.00 -7.17 -4.87
C PHE A 21 -6.42 -7.74 -4.71
N SER A 22 -6.66 -8.93 -5.26
CA SER A 22 -7.96 -9.62 -5.23
C SER A 22 -9.15 -8.76 -5.68
N SER A 23 -8.93 -7.76 -6.55
CA SER A 23 -9.93 -6.76 -6.95
C SER A 23 -10.56 -5.97 -5.79
N ASN A 24 -9.86 -5.89 -4.66
CA ASN A 24 -10.23 -5.10 -3.50
C ASN A 24 -9.96 -3.60 -3.74
N GLU A 25 -10.43 -2.76 -2.81
CA GLU A 25 -10.06 -1.35 -2.81
C GLU A 25 -8.61 -1.21 -2.33
N ILE A 26 -7.83 -0.41 -3.05
CA ILE A 26 -6.44 -0.12 -2.72
C ILE A 26 -6.23 1.38 -2.57
N SER A 27 -5.22 1.74 -1.79
CA SER A 27 -4.71 3.10 -1.65
C SER A 27 -3.19 3.01 -1.68
N PHE A 28 -2.52 3.99 -2.30
CA PHE A 28 -1.06 3.96 -2.44
C PHE A 28 -0.41 5.28 -2.04
N THR A 29 0.87 5.23 -1.74
CA THR A 29 1.74 6.40 -1.59
C THR A 29 3.06 6.15 -2.32
N GLU A 30 3.69 7.23 -2.77
CA GLU A 30 4.91 7.18 -3.59
C GLU A 30 6.13 7.19 -2.66
N LEU A 31 6.98 6.16 -2.75
CA LEU A 31 8.29 6.18 -2.10
C LEU A 31 9.34 6.82 -3.01
N ASN A 32 9.25 6.54 -4.32
CA ASN A 32 10.00 7.19 -5.39
C ASN A 32 9.23 7.01 -6.72
N GLU A 33 9.86 7.32 -7.85
CA GLU A 33 9.21 7.28 -9.17
C GLU A 33 8.67 5.89 -9.58
N THR A 34 9.24 4.82 -9.03
CA THR A 34 8.92 3.43 -9.40
C THR A 34 8.48 2.56 -8.24
N HIS A 35 8.71 2.96 -6.98
CA HIS A 35 8.36 2.19 -5.79
C HIS A 35 7.22 2.86 -5.02
N PHE A 36 6.26 2.04 -4.62
CA PHE A 36 5.04 2.49 -3.98
C PHE A 36 4.72 1.57 -2.80
N LEU A 37 4.19 2.16 -1.74
CA LEU A 37 3.50 1.39 -0.71
C LEU A 37 2.03 1.33 -1.04
N ILE A 38 1.42 0.16 -0.87
CA ILE A 38 0.03 -0.09 -1.19
C ILE A 38 -0.66 -0.69 0.01
N PHE A 39 -1.73 -0.05 0.45
CA PHE A 39 -2.70 -0.64 1.35
C PHE A 39 -3.84 -1.24 0.53
N GLU A 40 -4.02 -2.55 0.66
CA GLU A 40 -5.23 -3.24 0.23
C GLU A 40 -6.22 -3.27 1.40
N LYS A 41 -7.44 -2.83 1.15
CA LYS A 41 -8.55 -2.93 2.11
C LYS A 41 -9.30 -4.22 1.85
N THR A 42 -9.15 -5.17 2.76
CA THR A 42 -9.98 -6.38 2.78
C THR A 42 -11.29 -6.09 3.51
N ALA A 43 -12.15 -7.10 3.68
CA ALA A 43 -13.46 -6.95 4.31
C ALA A 43 -13.41 -6.31 5.73
N THR A 44 -12.37 -6.59 6.51
CA THR A 44 -12.25 -6.10 7.90
C THR A 44 -10.85 -5.62 8.28
N THR A 45 -9.86 -5.84 7.42
CA THR A 45 -8.45 -5.55 7.72
C THR A 45 -7.77 -4.86 6.55
N TYR A 46 -6.50 -4.50 6.74
CA TYR A 46 -5.67 -3.92 5.70
C TYR A 46 -4.41 -4.76 5.53
N ASN A 47 -3.98 -4.97 4.30
CA ASN A 47 -2.66 -5.55 4.02
C ASN A 47 -1.76 -4.46 3.46
N LEU A 48 -0.51 -4.41 3.92
CA LEU A 48 0.50 -3.47 3.46
C LEU A 48 1.49 -4.20 2.56
N TYR A 49 1.69 -3.65 1.37
CA TYR A 49 2.62 -4.14 0.37
C TYR A 49 3.62 -3.06 0.01
N VAL A 50 4.79 -3.49 -0.45
CA VAL A 50 5.68 -2.67 -1.28
C VAL A 50 5.63 -3.24 -2.69
N ALA A 51 5.44 -2.36 -3.67
CA ALA A 51 5.31 -2.77 -5.06
C ALA A 51 6.08 -1.82 -5.98
N ARG A 52 6.64 -2.39 -7.04
CA ARG A 52 7.32 -1.65 -8.10
C ARG A 52 6.46 -1.62 -9.35
N PHE A 53 6.27 -0.42 -9.89
CA PHE A 53 5.63 -0.17 -11.17
C PHE A 53 6.53 0.71 -12.03
N LYS A 54 6.28 0.79 -13.34
CA LYS A 54 7.03 1.72 -14.18
C LYS A 54 6.67 3.17 -13.88
N ASN A 55 5.42 3.39 -13.45
CA ASN A 55 4.92 4.68 -13.01
C ASN A 55 3.60 4.51 -12.24
N LYS A 56 3.21 5.53 -11.48
CA LYS A 56 1.99 5.51 -10.66
C LYS A 56 0.67 5.29 -11.40
N LYS A 57 0.60 5.56 -12.71
CA LYS A 57 -0.66 5.42 -13.48
C LYS A 57 -1.05 3.96 -13.70
N GLU A 58 -0.10 3.05 -13.50
CA GLU A 58 -0.25 1.61 -13.63
C GLU A 58 -0.86 0.95 -12.39
N ILE A 59 -0.75 1.60 -11.23
CA ILE A 59 -1.20 1.07 -9.94
C ILE A 59 -2.71 0.81 -10.00
N GLY A 60 -3.09 -0.43 -9.66
CA GLY A 60 -4.46 -0.90 -9.68
C GLY A 60 -5.06 -1.12 -11.07
N LYS A 61 -4.28 -1.00 -12.15
CA LYS A 61 -4.72 -1.29 -13.52
C LYS A 61 -3.99 -2.46 -14.16
N ILE A 62 -2.69 -2.57 -13.89
CA ILE A 62 -1.85 -3.69 -14.32
C ILE A 62 -1.12 -4.28 -13.13
N ALA A 63 -0.61 -5.50 -13.28
CA ALA A 63 0.19 -6.12 -12.24
C ALA A 63 1.55 -5.39 -12.07
N PRO A 64 2.05 -5.26 -10.84
CA PRO A 64 3.37 -4.71 -10.58
C PRO A 64 4.48 -5.57 -11.18
N GLU A 65 5.63 -4.96 -11.43
CA GLU A 65 6.85 -5.68 -11.81
C GLU A 65 7.38 -6.53 -10.65
N ILE A 66 7.29 -6.01 -9.43
CA ILE A 66 7.69 -6.67 -8.18
C ILE A 66 6.66 -6.33 -7.12
N ILE A 67 6.27 -7.31 -6.30
CA ILE A 67 5.41 -7.10 -5.14
C ILE A 67 5.92 -7.95 -3.96
N GLU A 68 5.95 -7.33 -2.78
CA GLU A 68 6.27 -8.01 -1.53
C GLU A 68 5.25 -7.59 -0.46
N VAL A 69 4.83 -8.56 0.35
CA VAL A 69 3.92 -8.33 1.47
C VAL A 69 4.73 -7.92 2.69
N LEU A 70 4.51 -6.71 3.19
CA LEU A 70 5.19 -6.20 4.38
C LEU A 70 4.47 -6.62 5.65
N VAL A 71 3.14 -6.45 5.66
CA VAL A 71 2.30 -6.74 6.83
C VAL A 71 0.94 -7.22 6.36
N THR A 72 0.54 -8.40 6.82
CA THR A 72 -0.85 -8.87 6.70
C THR A 72 -1.66 -8.45 7.91
N ASN A 73 -2.93 -8.10 7.73
CA ASN A 73 -3.80 -7.66 8.83
C ASN A 73 -3.20 -6.51 9.67
N TYR A 74 -2.73 -5.48 8.97
CA TYR A 74 -2.12 -4.29 9.55
C TYR A 74 -3.00 -3.69 10.65
N ASP A 75 -2.46 -3.73 11.86
CA ASP A 75 -2.98 -3.07 13.05
C ASP A 75 -2.01 -1.97 13.50
N LYS A 76 -2.50 -0.72 13.49
CA LYS A 76 -1.75 0.46 13.95
C LYS A 76 -1.34 0.40 15.42
N SER A 77 -1.97 -0.45 16.23
CA SER A 77 -1.71 -0.60 17.66
C SER A 77 -0.45 -1.42 17.91
N ILE A 78 -0.06 -2.26 16.95
CA ILE A 78 1.13 -3.10 16.99
C ILE A 78 2.37 -2.28 16.58
N PRO A 79 3.38 -2.14 17.44
CA PRO A 79 4.61 -1.40 17.13
C PRO A 79 5.32 -1.86 15.86
N GLU A 80 5.45 -3.17 15.66
CA GLU A 80 6.13 -3.80 14.54
C GLU A 80 5.50 -3.39 13.21
N HIS A 81 4.18 -3.32 13.15
CA HIS A 81 3.46 -2.86 11.96
C HIS A 81 3.76 -1.39 11.65
N ARG A 82 3.79 -0.53 12.69
CA ARG A 82 4.17 0.88 12.51
C ARG A 82 5.62 1.02 12.08
N MET A 83 6.52 0.17 12.58
CA MET A 83 7.94 0.17 12.21
C MET A 83 8.12 -0.26 10.75
N ALA A 84 7.38 -1.27 10.29
CA ALA A 84 7.39 -1.72 8.90
C ALA A 84 6.97 -0.62 7.91
N LEU A 85 6.08 0.29 8.32
CA LEU A 85 5.75 1.48 7.54
C LEU A 85 6.84 2.55 7.65
N LYS A 86 7.28 2.85 8.87
CA LYS A 86 8.29 3.90 9.14
C LYS A 86 9.63 3.68 8.44
N GLN A 87 10.09 2.44 8.30
CA GLN A 87 11.38 2.15 7.66
C GLN A 87 11.48 2.66 6.21
N TYR A 88 10.34 2.87 5.53
CA TYR A 88 10.30 3.40 4.15
C TYR A 88 10.21 4.93 4.09
N PHE A 89 10.04 5.60 5.23
CA PHE A 89 9.95 7.06 5.35
C PHE A 89 10.99 7.65 6.29
N ALA A 90 11.88 6.82 6.84
CA ALA A 90 12.96 7.28 7.70
C ALA A 90 14.10 7.80 6.82
N GLU A 91 14.18 9.12 6.68
CA GLU A 91 15.41 9.84 6.30
C GLU A 91 16.35 10.00 7.51
#